data_AF-A0A2H6FMC7-F1
#
_entry.id   AF-A0A2H6FMC7-F1
#
_cell.length_a   1.000
_cell.length_b   1.000
_cell.length_c   1.000
_cell.angle_alpha   90.00
_cell.angle_beta   90.00
_cell.angle_gamma   90.00
#
_symmetry.space_group_name_H-M   'P 1'
#
loop_
_entity.id
_entity.type
_entity.pdbx_description
1 polymer ?
#
loop_
_entity_poly.entity_id
_entity_poly.type
_entity_poly.pdbx_seq_one_letter_code
_entity_poly.pdbx_strand_id
1 'polypeptide(L)' 'METRCFVCGSDEKERVYLPCIHEGEKKAVCTRCLPILIHGAH' A
#
# COMPACT_ATOMS: atom_id res chain seq x y z
N MET A 1 16.14 -2.34 -2.77
CA MET A 1 14.76 -2.87 -2.79
C MET A 1 13.85 -1.68 -2.60
N GLU A 2 13.19 -1.21 -3.67
CA GLU A 2 12.32 -0.03 -3.60
C GLU A 2 10.92 -0.46 -3.16
N THR A 3 10.45 0.04 -2.02
CA THR A 3 9.09 -0.19 -1.55
C THR A 3 8.13 0.69 -2.33
N ARG A 4 7.16 0.08 -3.03
CA ARG A 4 6.11 0.80 -3.76
C ARG A 4 4.73 0.39 -3.29
N CYS A 5 3.81 1.35 -3.19
CA CYS A 5 2.43 1.05 -2.87
C CYS A 5 1.77 0.27 -4.03
N PHE A 6 1.24 -0.92 -3.77
CA PHE A 6 0.57 -1.70 -4.82
C PHE A 6 -0.76 -1.08 -5.32
N VAL A 7 -1.31 -0.11 -4.58
CA VAL A 7 -2.56 0.59 -4.93
C VAL A 7 -2.30 1.84 -5.79
N CYS A 8 -1.40 2.74 -5.37
CA CYS A 8 -1.15 4.01 -6.07
C CYS A 8 0.22 4.11 -6.76
N GLY A 9 1.09 3.10 -6.64
CA GLY A 9 2.43 3.10 -7.24
C GLY A 9 3.47 4.01 -6.56
N SER A 10 3.08 4.82 -5.56
CA SER A 10 3.99 5.75 -4.87
C SER A 10 5.19 5.02 -4.25
N ASP A 11 6.35 5.64 -4.39
CA ASP A 11 7.66 5.25 -3.86
C ASP A 11 8.29 6.36 -2.99
N GLU A 12 7.47 7.32 -2.53
CA GLU A 12 7.88 8.43 -1.67
C GLU A 12 8.56 7.92 -0.40
N LYS A 13 9.82 8.29 -0.18
CA LYS A 13 10.65 7.80 0.95
C LYS A 13 10.16 8.25 2.34
N GLU A 14 9.44 9.37 2.40
CA GLU A 14 8.92 9.93 3.65
C GLU A 14 7.57 9.30 4.06
N ARG A 15 6.93 8.55 3.15
CA ARG A 15 5.64 7.94 3.41
C ARG A 15 5.80 6.64 4.21
N VAL A 16 4.89 6.39 5.15
CA VAL A 16 4.85 5.12 5.88
C VAL A 16 4.19 4.04 5.01
N TYR A 17 4.83 2.87 4.95
CA TYR A 17 4.33 1.69 4.27
C TYR A 17 4.13 0.54 5.26
N LEU A 18 3.04 -0.21 5.05
CA LEU A 18 2.74 -1.42 5.78
C LEU A 18 2.88 -2.63 4.85
N PRO A 19 3.51 -3.73 5.30
CA PRO A 19 3.51 -4.98 4.56
C PRO A 19 2.10 -5.59 4.58
N CYS A 20 1.69 -6.20 3.47
CA CYS A 20 0.41 -6.89 3.37
C CYS A 20 0.50 -8.09 2.42
N ILE A 21 -0.46 -9.01 2.53
CA ILE A 21 -0.69 -10.06 1.53
C ILE A 21 -1.89 -9.67 0.68
N HIS A 22 -1.73 -9.66 -0.63
CA HIS A 22 -2.83 -9.45 -1.57
C HIS A 22 -2.68 -10.43 -2.73
N GLU A 23 -3.76 -11.17 -3.03
CA GLU A 23 -3.75 -12.23 -4.05
C GLU A 23 -2.66 -13.31 -3.80
N GLY A 24 -2.36 -13.60 -2.53
CA GLY A 24 -1.33 -14.57 -2.15
C GLY A 24 0.12 -14.05 -2.24
N GLU A 25 0.32 -12.81 -2.69
CA GLU A 25 1.65 -12.21 -2.84
C GLU A 25 1.96 -11.22 -1.71
N LYS A 26 3.23 -11.16 -1.31
CA LYS A 26 3.73 -10.13 -0.38
C LYS A 26 3.84 -8.80 -1.13
N LYS A 27 3.04 -7.81 -0.72
CA LYS A 27 3.02 -6.45 -1.26
C LYS A 27 3.22 -5.42 -0.14
N ALA A 28 3.32 -4.15 -0.51
CA ALA A 28 3.35 -3.03 0.42
C ALA A 28 2.24 -2.03 0.08
N VAL A 29 1.56 -1.51 1.10
CA VAL A 29 0.56 -0.45 0.95
C VAL A 29 1.01 0.79 1.71
N CYS A 30 0.81 1.97 1.12
CA CYS A 30 1.06 3.21 1.84
C CYS A 30 -0.13 3.58 2.74
N THR A 31 0.12 4.26 3.85
CA THR A 31 -0.93 4.64 4.81
C THR A 31 -2.02 5.55 4.21
N ARG A 32 -1.75 6.24 3.10
CA ARG A 32 -2.75 7.03 2.34
C ARG A 32 -3.74 6.15 1.58
N CYS A 33 -3.32 4.99 1.09
CA CYS A 33 -4.18 4.03 0.38
C CYS A 33 -4.77 2.97 1.29
N LEU A 34 -4.31 2.86 2.54
CA LEU A 34 -4.88 1.92 3.50
C LEU A 34 -6.39 2.13 3.73
N PRO A 35 -6.93 3.37 3.84
CA PRO A 35 -8.36 3.59 4.10
C PRO A 35 -9.29 2.97 3.05
N ILE A 36 -8.96 3.07 1.76
CA ILE A 36 -9.81 2.49 0.70
C ILE A 36 -9.80 0.96 0.73
N LEU A 37 -8.76 0.32 1.27
CA LEU A 37 -8.71 -1.13 1.46
C LEU A 37 -9.50 -1.61 2.68
N ILE A 38 -9.67 -0.75 3.70
CA ILE A 38 -10.41 -1.08 4.93
C ILE A 38 -11.90 -0.75 4.77
N HIS A 39 -12.21 0.41 4.19
CA HIS A 39 -13.56 0.97 4.13
C HIS A 39 -14.23 0.84 2.74
N GLY A 40 -13.47 0.47 1.70
CA GLY A 40 -13.94 0.54 0.31
C GLY A 40 -13.91 1.96 -0.25
N ALA A 41 -14.33 2.09 -1.53
CA ALA A 41 -14.51 3.39 -2.18
C ALA A 41 -15.94 3.88 -1.88
N HIS A 42 -16.07 4.89 -1.03
CA HIS A 42 -17.31 5.62 -0.78
C HIS A 42 -17.21 7.02 -1.40
#